data_AF-A0A7L7KXH8-F1
#
_entry.id   AF-A0A7L7KXH8-F1
#
_cell.length_a   1.000
_cell.length_b   1.000
_cell.length_c   1.000
_cell.angle_alpha   90.00
_cell.angle_beta   90.00
_cell.angle_gamma   90.00
#
_symmetry.space_group_name_H-M   'P 1'
#
loop_
_entity.id
_entity.type
_entity.pdbx_description
1 polymer ?
#
loop_
_entity_poly.entity_id
_entity_poly.type
_entity_poly.pdbx_seq_one_letter_code
_entity_poly.pdbx_strand_id
1 'polypeptide(L)'
;MDNLTISKIHIKNFRSIQDSTINLKKESILVGKNNIGKTSIIDIFSSINNIKITDFNIKLLERIIENKNSPDKLTTDDSLEFEITYEWKNLSIDYWELLSNISNNGKTTVLVKFSIPKENYQLIQNISDVNDLLNLFTRDIYIGSEDDFKNERQQYVTASNSLIHKLIPNLYNLDTIQPGNILLYPIKAFRYVDSGKESNQETTANQFSDEVTNLILSNESGKNALNDIQKKIDEDVQPTLGSLQNELKRFSYPKNQKNPLKAILTIDKWIESPTVRIAQVFDKLQGFELPLNAQGLGYQNIYNIIARINNLFSKMAKNNLKIQYF
;
A
#
# COMPACT_ATOMS: atom_id res chain seq x y z
N MET A 1 -4.28 10.13 -26.56
CA MET A 1 -3.45 9.64 -25.45
C MET A 1 -3.84 10.46 -24.25
N ASP A 2 -4.50 9.78 -23.33
CA ASP A 2 -5.09 10.36 -22.14
C ASP A 2 -3.97 10.39 -21.12
N ASN A 3 -3.55 11.58 -20.72
CA ASN A 3 -2.47 11.76 -19.76
C ASN A 3 -3.04 12.43 -18.52
N LEU A 4 -2.81 11.84 -17.35
CA LEU A 4 -3.19 12.38 -16.06
C LEU A 4 -1.98 12.24 -15.14
N THR A 5 -1.42 13.36 -14.70
CA THR A 5 -0.19 13.39 -13.90
C THR A 5 -0.36 14.31 -12.70
N ILE A 6 0.12 13.89 -11.54
CA ILE A 6 0.22 14.78 -10.38
C ILE A 6 1.38 15.73 -10.64
N SER A 7 1.07 17.03 -10.77
CA SER A 7 2.04 18.09 -11.06
C SER A 7 2.42 18.89 -9.81
N LYS A 8 1.53 18.94 -8.82
CA LYS A 8 1.76 19.65 -7.56
C LYS A 8 0.99 18.99 -6.42
N ILE A 9 1.60 18.99 -5.23
CA ILE A 9 0.99 18.59 -3.97
C ILE A 9 1.19 19.72 -2.98
N HIS A 10 0.13 20.21 -2.36
CA HIS A 10 0.18 21.11 -1.22
C HIS A 10 -0.37 20.41 0.02
N ILE A 11 0.29 20.62 1.16
CA ILE A 11 0.10 19.87 2.40
C ILE A 11 0.12 20.87 3.55
N LYS A 12 -0.95 20.89 4.34
CA LYS A 12 -1.08 21.73 5.52
C LYS A 12 -1.41 20.89 6.74
N ASN A 13 -0.70 21.13 7.84
CA ASN A 13 -0.89 20.52 9.15
C ASN A 13 -0.85 18.97 9.19
N PHE A 14 0.01 18.33 8.38
CA PHE A 14 0.19 16.87 8.38
C PHE A 14 1.50 16.45 9.04
N ARG A 15 1.42 15.77 10.20
CA ARG A 15 2.57 15.31 10.99
C ARG A 15 3.59 16.45 11.19
N SER A 16 4.83 16.28 10.75
CA SER A 16 5.87 17.32 10.85
C SER A 16 5.73 18.46 9.84
N ILE A 17 4.85 18.34 8.84
CA ILE A 17 4.65 19.33 7.78
C ILE A 17 3.58 20.33 8.24
N GLN A 18 3.98 21.58 8.47
CA GLN A 18 3.05 22.65 8.84
C GLN A 18 2.33 23.20 7.61
N ASP A 19 3.10 23.59 6.60
CA ASP A 19 2.59 24.08 5.32
C ASP A 19 3.71 23.90 4.29
N SER A 20 3.44 23.17 3.21
CA SER A 20 4.42 22.96 2.15
C SER A 20 3.78 22.66 0.82
N THR A 21 4.36 23.22 -0.24
CA THR A 21 4.02 22.92 -1.63
C THR A 21 5.20 22.22 -2.31
N ILE A 22 4.92 21.11 -2.98
CA ILE A 22 5.88 20.30 -3.73
C ILE A 22 5.43 20.25 -5.18
N ASN A 23 6.26 20.77 -6.08
CA ASN A 23 6.05 20.63 -7.52
C ASN A 23 6.70 19.34 -7.99
N LEU A 24 5.93 18.48 -8.63
CA LEU A 24 6.37 17.19 -9.14
C LEU A 24 6.53 17.26 -10.66
N LYS A 25 7.62 16.67 -11.14
CA LYS A 25 7.81 16.34 -12.55
C LYS A 25 7.76 14.83 -12.71
N LYS A 26 7.75 14.37 -13.96
CA LYS A 26 8.05 12.96 -14.25
C LYS A 26 9.36 12.57 -13.55
N GLU A 27 9.39 11.37 -12.97
CA GLU A 27 10.60 10.79 -12.38
C GLU A 27 11.22 11.64 -11.25
N SER A 28 10.38 12.07 -10.30
CA SER A 28 10.83 12.89 -9.16
C SER A 28 11.59 12.07 -8.11
N ILE A 29 12.77 12.54 -7.69
CA ILE A 29 13.57 11.95 -6.60
C ILE A 29 13.49 12.86 -5.37
N LEU A 30 13.07 12.30 -4.23
CA LEU A 30 13.03 13.00 -2.95
C LEU A 30 14.22 12.58 -2.06
N VAL A 31 15.15 13.50 -1.83
CA VAL A 31 16.37 13.28 -1.02
C VAL A 31 16.38 14.21 0.20
N GLY A 32 16.93 13.73 1.31
CA GLY A 32 17.23 14.57 2.47
C GLY A 32 17.51 13.75 3.73
N LYS A 33 17.81 14.44 4.83
CA LYS A 33 18.13 13.81 6.14
C LYS A 33 16.98 12.92 6.63
N ASN A 34 17.28 11.98 7.52
CA ASN A 34 16.24 11.19 8.18
C ASN A 34 15.33 12.09 9.02
N ASN A 35 14.08 11.68 9.18
CA ASN A 35 13.08 12.36 10.01
C ASN A 35 12.60 13.76 9.53
N ILE A 36 12.83 14.12 8.25
CA ILE A 36 12.37 15.41 7.69
C ILE A 36 10.99 15.35 7.02
N GLY A 37 10.27 14.24 7.13
CA GLY A 37 8.94 14.07 6.50
C GLY A 37 8.94 13.40 5.12
N LYS A 38 10.05 12.83 4.64
CA LYS A 38 10.09 12.08 3.36
C LYS A 38 9.04 10.97 3.29
N THR A 39 8.93 10.17 4.35
CA THR A 39 7.94 9.09 4.45
C THR A 39 6.53 9.67 4.60
N SER A 40 6.39 10.79 5.32
CA SER A 40 5.11 11.48 5.48
C SER A 40 4.49 11.83 4.12
N ILE A 41 5.27 12.35 3.16
CA ILE A 41 4.76 12.68 1.82
C ILE A 41 4.13 11.47 1.12
N ILE A 42 4.73 10.28 1.24
CA ILE A 42 4.19 9.05 0.65
C ILE A 42 2.95 8.57 1.41
N ASP A 43 2.96 8.68 2.73
CA ASP A 43 1.86 8.23 3.59
C ASP A 43 0.60 9.14 3.49
N ILE A 44 0.68 10.32 2.86
CA ILE A 44 -0.50 11.16 2.62
C ILE A 44 -1.56 10.40 1.83
N PHE A 45 -1.15 9.74 0.76
CA PHE A 45 -2.05 8.99 -0.11
C PHE A 45 -2.72 7.81 0.62
N SER A 46 -2.07 7.26 1.66
CA SER A 46 -2.70 6.25 2.52
C SER A 46 -3.68 6.86 3.53
N SER A 47 -3.43 8.10 3.95
CA SER A 47 -4.11 8.74 5.07
C SER A 47 -5.32 9.57 4.62
N ILE A 48 -5.37 10.01 3.36
CA ILE A 48 -6.47 10.81 2.79
C ILE A 48 -7.85 10.18 3.00
N ASN A 49 -7.94 8.85 2.98
CA ASN A 49 -9.21 8.12 3.14
C ASN A 49 -9.45 7.64 4.57
N ASN A 50 -8.41 7.55 5.41
CA ASN A 50 -8.51 7.04 6.77
C ASN A 50 -7.48 7.76 7.66
N ILE A 51 -7.84 8.97 8.09
CA ILE A 51 -6.95 9.82 8.87
C ILE A 51 -6.92 9.36 10.33
N LYS A 52 -5.74 9.42 10.95
CA LYS A 52 -5.57 9.15 12.39
C LYS A 52 -5.22 10.43 13.11
N ILE A 53 -5.48 10.50 14.41
CA ILE A 53 -5.08 11.66 15.22
C ILE A 53 -3.56 11.94 15.15
N THR A 54 -2.75 10.88 15.02
CA THR A 54 -1.28 10.96 14.88
C THR A 54 -0.83 11.55 13.55
N ASP A 55 -1.73 11.71 12.58
CA ASP A 55 -1.44 12.33 11.30
C ASP A 55 -1.59 13.86 11.34
N PHE A 56 -2.24 14.42 12.35
CA PHE A 56 -2.36 15.86 12.52
C PHE A 56 -1.04 16.45 13.05
N ASN A 57 -0.72 17.66 12.60
CA ASN A 57 0.40 18.41 13.14
C ASN A 57 0.14 18.77 14.61
N ILE A 58 1.17 18.60 15.45
CA ILE A 58 1.08 18.84 16.90
C ILE A 58 0.60 20.27 17.20
N LYS A 59 1.09 21.29 16.46
CA LYS A 59 0.68 22.68 16.70
C LYS A 59 -0.78 22.95 16.39
N LEU A 60 -1.36 22.24 15.41
CA LEU A 60 -2.79 22.33 15.12
C LEU A 60 -3.61 21.75 16.29
N LEU A 61 -3.21 20.58 16.79
CA LEU A 61 -3.87 19.96 17.94
C LEU A 61 -3.76 20.82 19.21
N GLU A 62 -2.56 21.35 19.50
CA GLU A 62 -2.33 22.28 20.61
C GLU A 62 -3.23 23.51 20.48
N ARG A 63 -3.29 24.13 19.29
CA ARG A 63 -4.14 25.29 19.05
C ARG A 63 -5.63 24.99 19.28
N ILE A 64 -6.12 23.82 18.86
CA ILE A 64 -7.51 23.42 19.11
C ILE A 64 -7.78 23.24 20.61
N ILE A 65 -6.89 22.54 21.33
CA ILE A 65 -7.04 22.29 22.76
C ILE A 65 -6.92 23.57 23.60
N GLU A 66 -5.98 24.47 23.27
CA GLU A 66 -5.82 25.77 23.92
C GLU A 66 -7.08 26.64 23.78
N ASN A 67 -7.77 26.53 22.64
CA ASN A 67 -9.00 27.26 22.36
C ASN A 67 -10.27 26.45 22.68
N LYS A 68 -10.18 25.32 23.39
CA LYS A 68 -11.34 24.47 23.68
C LYS A 68 -12.48 25.21 24.40
N ASN A 69 -12.13 26.15 25.28
CA ASN A 69 -13.09 26.97 26.06
C ASN A 69 -13.55 28.24 25.30
N SER A 70 -12.99 28.50 24.12
CA SER A 70 -13.34 29.64 23.27
C SER A 70 -13.21 29.24 21.79
N PRO A 71 -13.96 28.22 21.33
CA PRO A 71 -13.77 27.62 20.02
C PRO A 71 -14.07 28.59 18.86
N ASP A 72 -14.78 29.69 19.11
CA ASP A 72 -15.00 30.77 18.13
C ASP A 72 -13.71 31.45 17.64
N LYS A 73 -12.59 31.24 18.35
CA LYS A 73 -11.26 31.67 17.91
C LYS A 73 -10.67 30.77 16.83
N LEU A 74 -11.21 29.56 16.65
CA LEU A 74 -10.82 28.66 15.58
C LEU A 74 -11.37 29.18 14.26
N THR A 75 -10.51 29.20 13.25
CA THR A 75 -10.88 29.63 11.91
C THR A 75 -10.94 28.44 10.96
N THR A 76 -11.44 28.66 9.75
CA THR A 76 -11.39 27.66 8.67
C THR A 76 -9.96 27.24 8.32
N ASP A 77 -8.95 28.02 8.69
CA ASP A 77 -7.54 27.67 8.49
C ASP A 77 -7.02 26.64 9.50
N ASP A 78 -7.72 26.44 10.61
CA ASP A 78 -7.41 25.44 11.63
C ASP A 78 -7.88 24.05 11.15
N SER A 79 -7.25 23.60 10.07
CA SER A 79 -7.59 22.39 9.35
C SER A 79 -6.35 21.65 8.86
N LEU A 80 -6.53 20.36 8.61
CA LEU A 80 -5.58 19.52 7.89
C LEU A 80 -6.01 19.48 6.43
N GLU A 81 -5.10 19.81 5.52
CA GLU A 81 -5.41 19.94 4.09
C GLU A 81 -4.43 19.15 3.23
N PHE A 82 -4.98 18.41 2.27
CA PHE A 82 -4.25 17.78 1.19
C PHE A 82 -4.77 18.29 -0.14
N GLU A 83 -3.95 19.00 -0.87
CA GLU A 83 -4.29 19.55 -2.17
C GLU A 83 -3.43 18.88 -3.24
N ILE A 84 -4.07 18.23 -4.22
CA ILE A 84 -3.39 17.53 -5.31
C ILE A 84 -3.81 18.18 -6.63
N THR A 85 -2.85 18.76 -7.33
CA THR A 85 -3.07 19.34 -8.66
C THR A 85 -2.63 18.36 -9.74
N TYR A 86 -3.59 18.02 -10.59
CA TYR A 86 -3.43 17.17 -11.74
C TYR A 86 -3.25 18.03 -12.99
N GLU A 87 -2.21 17.74 -13.77
CA GLU A 87 -2.13 18.17 -15.16
C GLU A 87 -2.61 17.04 -16.05
N TRP A 88 -3.50 17.37 -17.00
CA TRP A 88 -4.15 16.38 -17.82
C TRP A 88 -4.33 16.79 -19.28
N LYS A 89 -4.43 15.79 -20.15
CA LYS A 89 -4.66 15.93 -21.59
C LYS A 89 -5.53 14.79 -22.10
N ASN A 90 -6.56 15.11 -22.90
CA ASN A 90 -7.54 14.19 -23.46
C ASN A 90 -8.14 13.25 -22.40
N LEU A 91 -8.71 13.77 -21.31
CA LEU A 91 -9.35 12.90 -20.32
C LEU A 91 -10.56 12.17 -20.90
N SER A 92 -10.86 10.97 -20.38
CA SER A 92 -12.08 10.26 -20.72
C SER A 92 -13.33 10.95 -20.16
N ILE A 93 -14.49 10.66 -20.73
CA ILE A 93 -15.77 11.30 -20.41
C ILE A 93 -16.12 11.23 -18.91
N ASP A 94 -15.77 10.12 -18.29
CA ASP A 94 -15.91 9.85 -16.87
C ASP A 94 -15.27 10.90 -15.95
N TYR A 95 -14.17 11.51 -16.39
CA TYR A 95 -13.51 12.56 -15.61
C TYR A 95 -14.17 13.93 -15.83
N TRP A 96 -14.82 14.14 -16.98
CA TRP A 96 -15.43 15.42 -17.31
C TRP A 96 -16.61 15.76 -16.41
N GLU A 97 -17.31 14.77 -15.85
CA GLU A 97 -18.40 14.99 -14.88
C GLU A 97 -17.95 15.72 -13.61
N LEU A 98 -16.64 15.68 -13.30
CA LEU A 98 -16.04 16.35 -12.14
C LEU A 98 -15.37 17.69 -12.50
N LEU A 99 -15.31 18.05 -13.78
CA LEU A 99 -14.64 19.24 -14.26
C LEU A 99 -15.61 20.38 -14.50
N SER A 100 -15.22 21.59 -14.09
CA SER A 100 -16.02 22.80 -14.32
C SER A 100 -16.12 23.17 -15.80
N ASN A 101 -15.16 22.75 -16.63
CA ASN A 101 -15.12 23.01 -18.07
C ASN A 101 -14.60 21.79 -18.84
N ILE A 102 -15.25 21.47 -19.96
CA ILE A 102 -14.77 20.44 -20.90
C ILE A 102 -13.67 21.05 -21.76
N SER A 103 -12.46 20.51 -21.65
CA SER A 103 -11.30 20.89 -22.47
C SER A 103 -10.52 19.64 -22.87
N ASN A 104 -9.67 19.78 -23.88
CA ASN A 104 -8.74 18.71 -24.30
C ASN A 104 -7.46 18.69 -23.46
N ASN A 105 -7.21 19.72 -22.65
CA ASN A 105 -6.13 19.77 -21.67
C ASN A 105 -6.46 20.77 -20.56
N GLY A 106 -5.80 20.63 -19.42
CA GLY A 106 -5.98 21.56 -18.32
C GLY A 106 -5.27 21.12 -17.05
N LYS A 107 -5.55 21.89 -16.00
CA LYS A 107 -5.15 21.56 -14.63
C LYS A 107 -6.36 21.57 -13.72
N THR A 108 -6.45 20.55 -12.88
CA THR A 108 -7.51 20.39 -11.90
C THR A 108 -6.90 20.12 -10.55
N THR A 109 -7.36 20.85 -9.55
CA THR A 109 -6.97 20.68 -8.16
C THR A 109 -8.08 19.98 -7.41
N VAL A 110 -7.71 19.00 -6.60
CA VAL A 110 -8.57 18.35 -5.60
C VAL A 110 -8.04 18.68 -4.22
N LEU A 111 -8.87 19.30 -3.39
CA LEU A 111 -8.60 19.57 -1.98
C LEU A 111 -9.40 18.59 -1.13
N VAL A 112 -8.70 17.86 -0.26
CA VAL A 112 -9.30 17.11 0.84
C VAL A 112 -8.99 17.85 2.12
N LYS A 113 -10.02 18.38 2.77
CA LYS A 113 -9.94 19.21 3.96
C LYS A 113 -10.58 18.50 5.15
N PHE A 114 -9.84 18.45 6.25
CA PHE A 114 -10.32 17.99 7.54
C PHE A 114 -10.41 19.19 8.47
N SER A 115 -11.63 19.62 8.81
CA SER A 115 -11.89 20.73 9.74
C SER A 115 -12.95 20.36 10.76
N ILE A 116 -12.98 21.05 11.90
CA ILE A 116 -14.09 20.92 12.86
C ILE A 116 -15.15 21.95 12.46
N PRO A 117 -16.36 21.53 12.08
CA PRO A 117 -17.41 22.47 11.71
C PRO A 117 -17.98 23.16 12.96
N LYS A 118 -18.61 24.32 12.77
CA LYS A 118 -19.06 25.17 13.90
C LYS A 118 -20.07 24.47 14.80
N GLU A 119 -20.92 23.61 14.25
CA GLU A 119 -21.86 22.78 15.01
C GLU A 119 -21.17 21.88 16.04
N ASN A 120 -19.91 21.49 15.82
CA ASN A 120 -19.15 20.64 16.72
C ASN A 120 -18.37 21.45 17.79
N TYR A 121 -18.38 22.79 17.76
CA TYR A 121 -17.61 23.62 18.68
C TYR A 121 -17.99 23.41 20.15
N GLN A 122 -19.27 23.18 20.44
CA GLN A 122 -19.73 22.87 21.79
C GLN A 122 -19.20 21.52 22.28
N LEU A 123 -18.98 20.57 21.38
CA LEU A 123 -18.44 19.25 21.73
C LEU A 123 -16.95 19.31 22.07
N ILE A 124 -16.19 20.24 21.48
CA ILE A 124 -14.77 20.47 21.80
C ILE A 124 -14.58 20.77 23.29
N GLN A 125 -15.48 21.55 23.89
CA GLN A 125 -15.41 21.94 25.31
C GLN A 125 -15.40 20.74 26.26
N ASN A 126 -16.03 19.64 25.84
CA ASN A 126 -16.21 18.44 26.66
C ASN A 126 -15.13 17.36 26.42
N ILE A 127 -14.13 17.64 25.58
CA ILE A 127 -13.07 16.69 25.28
C ILE A 127 -12.15 16.50 26.49
N SER A 128 -11.99 15.24 26.90
CA SER A 128 -11.02 14.79 27.90
C SER A 128 -9.78 14.15 27.30
N ASP A 129 -9.91 13.47 26.14
CA ASP A 129 -8.81 12.81 25.44
C ASP A 129 -8.63 13.41 24.04
N VAL A 130 -7.39 13.71 23.65
CA VAL A 130 -7.05 14.23 22.31
C VAL A 130 -7.51 13.28 21.20
N ASN A 131 -7.59 11.97 21.46
CA ASN A 131 -8.12 11.00 20.51
C ASN A 131 -9.58 11.28 20.13
N ASP A 132 -10.37 11.87 21.03
CA ASP A 132 -11.79 12.19 20.79
C ASP A 132 -11.97 13.31 19.76
N LEU A 133 -10.95 14.16 19.56
CA LEU A 133 -10.97 15.20 18.53
C LEU A 133 -11.22 14.64 17.14
N LEU A 134 -10.70 13.44 16.86
CA LEU A 134 -10.84 12.80 15.54
C LEU A 134 -12.31 12.68 15.12
N ASN A 135 -13.21 12.43 16.08
CA ASN A 135 -14.64 12.28 15.82
C ASN A 135 -15.34 13.61 15.52
N LEU A 136 -14.72 14.75 15.82
CA LEU A 136 -15.27 16.07 15.57
C LEU A 136 -14.89 16.64 14.19
N PHE A 137 -13.88 16.06 13.54
CA PHE A 137 -13.47 16.49 12.21
C PHE A 137 -14.43 15.97 11.14
N THR A 138 -14.82 16.86 10.22
CA THR A 138 -15.47 16.49 8.96
C THR A 138 -14.44 16.40 7.86
N ARG A 139 -14.67 15.51 6.89
CA ARG A 139 -13.86 15.39 5.68
C ARG A 139 -14.63 15.98 4.51
N ASP A 140 -14.18 17.13 4.05
CA ASP A 140 -14.77 17.85 2.94
C ASP A 140 -13.85 17.77 1.72
N ILE A 141 -14.44 17.60 0.53
CA ILE A 141 -13.69 17.52 -0.72
C ILE A 141 -14.13 18.65 -1.64
N TYR A 142 -13.17 19.36 -2.20
CA TYR A 142 -13.40 20.41 -3.18
C TYR A 142 -12.61 20.15 -4.46
N ILE A 143 -13.19 20.54 -5.59
CA ILE A 143 -12.58 20.39 -6.90
C ILE A 143 -12.74 21.65 -7.75
N GLY A 144 -11.75 21.95 -8.57
CA GLY A 144 -11.78 23.10 -9.47
C GLY A 144 -10.48 23.29 -10.21
N SER A 145 -10.44 24.27 -11.11
CA SER A 145 -9.17 24.72 -11.69
C SER A 145 -8.33 25.49 -10.67
N GLU A 146 -7.03 25.72 -10.97
CA GLU A 146 -6.20 26.59 -10.12
C GLU A 146 -6.78 28.01 -9.98
N ASP A 147 -7.49 28.49 -11.00
CA ASP A 147 -8.16 29.79 -10.97
C ASP A 147 -9.41 29.76 -10.07
N ASP A 148 -10.13 28.65 -10.05
CA ASP A 148 -11.30 28.50 -9.17
C ASP A 148 -10.89 28.54 -7.71
N PHE A 149 -9.80 27.88 -7.32
CA PHE A 149 -9.27 27.98 -5.95
C PHE A 149 -8.75 29.38 -5.60
N LYS A 150 -8.12 30.09 -6.54
CA LYS A 150 -7.66 31.47 -6.31
C LYS A 150 -8.81 32.45 -6.08
N ASN A 151 -9.96 32.20 -6.69
CA ASN A 151 -11.12 33.07 -6.64
C ASN A 151 -12.27 32.49 -5.78
N GLU A 152 -12.01 31.45 -4.98
CA GLU A 152 -12.99 30.79 -4.11
C GLU A 152 -14.25 30.25 -4.84
N ARG A 153 -14.09 29.79 -6.08
CA ARG A 153 -15.16 29.21 -6.94
C ARG A 153 -15.11 27.68 -7.05
N GLN A 154 -14.28 27.02 -6.25
CA GLN A 154 -14.19 25.56 -6.22
C GLN A 154 -15.54 24.93 -5.85
N GLN A 155 -15.82 23.77 -6.43
CA GLN A 155 -17.06 23.04 -6.21
C GLN A 155 -16.90 22.03 -5.09
N TYR A 156 -17.90 21.95 -4.21
CA TYR A 156 -17.96 20.90 -3.19
C TYR A 156 -18.36 19.56 -3.81
N VAL A 157 -17.64 18.49 -3.48
CA VAL A 157 -17.92 17.13 -3.93
C VAL A 157 -18.55 16.35 -2.79
N THR A 158 -19.79 15.91 -3.00
CA THR A 158 -20.53 15.15 -1.98
C THR A 158 -19.87 13.78 -1.72
N ALA A 159 -19.99 13.31 -0.48
CA ALA A 159 -19.41 12.02 -0.07
C ALA A 159 -19.98 10.81 -0.86
N SER A 160 -21.18 10.93 -1.43
CA SER A 160 -21.80 9.89 -2.27
C SER A 160 -21.27 9.86 -3.71
N ASN A 161 -20.44 10.82 -4.12
CA ASN A 161 -19.92 10.87 -5.48
C ASN A 161 -18.79 9.85 -5.67
N SER A 162 -19.11 8.72 -6.28
CA SER A 162 -18.16 7.63 -6.53
C SER A 162 -17.03 7.99 -7.50
N LEU A 163 -17.18 9.05 -8.30
CA LEU A 163 -16.18 9.44 -9.29
C LEU A 163 -14.93 10.03 -8.64
N ILE A 164 -15.01 10.51 -7.39
CA ILE A 164 -13.86 11.10 -6.72
C ILE A 164 -12.70 10.11 -6.55
N HIS A 165 -12.98 8.80 -6.52
CA HIS A 165 -11.97 7.74 -6.50
C HIS A 165 -11.10 7.69 -7.77
N LYS A 166 -11.52 8.37 -8.86
CA LYS A 166 -10.72 8.54 -10.07
C LYS A 166 -9.67 9.65 -9.92
N LEU A 167 -9.83 10.54 -8.94
CA LEU A 167 -8.90 11.66 -8.70
C LEU A 167 -8.24 11.61 -7.33
N ILE A 168 -8.65 10.74 -6.42
CA ILE A 168 -7.97 10.52 -5.15
C ILE A 168 -7.21 9.19 -5.23
N PRO A 169 -5.87 9.20 -5.21
CA PRO A 169 -5.09 7.97 -5.25
C PRO A 169 -5.44 7.12 -4.04
N ASN A 170 -5.69 5.84 -4.27
CA ASN A 170 -5.95 4.91 -3.19
C ASN A 170 -4.93 3.78 -3.21
N LEU A 171 -4.66 3.22 -2.04
CA LEU A 171 -3.83 2.03 -1.89
C LEU A 171 -4.70 0.80 -2.15
N TYR A 172 -4.83 0.40 -3.41
CA TYR A 172 -5.48 -0.86 -3.76
C TYR A 172 -4.45 -1.96 -4.01
N ASN A 173 -4.84 -3.20 -3.76
CA ASN A 173 -4.20 -4.33 -4.45
C ASN A 173 -4.62 -4.26 -5.93
N LEU A 174 -3.69 -4.52 -6.85
CA LEU A 174 -3.97 -4.65 -8.29
C LEU A 174 -5.16 -5.54 -8.58
N ASP A 175 -5.38 -6.57 -7.75
CA ASP A 175 -6.46 -7.54 -7.92
C ASP A 175 -7.86 -6.92 -7.67
N THR A 176 -7.93 -5.69 -7.14
CA THR A 176 -9.18 -4.99 -6.77
C THR A 176 -9.38 -3.66 -7.48
N ILE A 177 -8.48 -3.29 -8.41
CA ILE A 177 -8.54 -2.00 -9.09
C ILE A 177 -9.66 -1.97 -10.13
N GLN A 178 -10.48 -0.91 -10.12
CA GLN A 178 -11.48 -0.66 -11.16
C GLN A 178 -10.88 0.18 -12.30
N PRO A 179 -11.32 -0.02 -13.56
CA PRO A 179 -10.87 0.79 -14.68
C PRO A 179 -11.07 2.30 -14.43
N GLY A 180 -10.02 3.08 -14.69
CA GLY A 180 -10.03 4.53 -14.54
C GLY A 180 -9.70 5.05 -13.13
N ASN A 181 -9.54 4.20 -12.12
CA ASN A 181 -9.08 4.63 -10.79
C ASN A 181 -7.56 4.84 -10.77
N ILE A 182 -7.11 5.80 -9.96
CA ILE A 182 -5.68 6.02 -9.71
C ILE A 182 -5.21 5.09 -8.59
N LEU A 183 -4.25 4.24 -8.92
CA LEU A 183 -3.57 3.38 -7.95
C LEU A 183 -2.22 3.98 -7.58
N LEU A 184 -1.98 4.10 -6.27
CA LEU A 184 -0.62 4.25 -5.76
C LEU A 184 -0.10 2.87 -5.33
N TYR A 185 1.00 2.41 -5.94
CA TYR A 185 1.64 1.15 -5.58
C TYR A 185 3.01 1.41 -4.93
N PRO A 186 3.11 1.50 -3.59
CA PRO A 186 4.36 1.81 -2.91
C PRO A 186 5.32 0.62 -2.90
N ILE A 187 6.50 0.79 -3.50
CA ILE A 187 7.60 -0.17 -3.41
C ILE A 187 8.63 0.37 -2.41
N LYS A 188 8.64 -0.20 -1.21
CA LYS A 188 9.52 0.22 -0.11
C LYS A 188 10.74 -0.71 -0.03
N ALA A 189 11.91 -0.12 0.20
CA ALA A 189 13.10 -0.86 0.61
C ALA A 189 12.97 -1.32 2.08
N PHE A 190 13.54 -2.47 2.39
CA PHE A 190 13.52 -3.07 3.71
C PHE A 190 14.65 -2.56 4.58
N ARG A 191 14.38 -2.44 5.88
CA ARG A 191 15.32 -1.92 6.88
C ARG A 191 16.13 -3.01 7.60
N TYR A 192 15.70 -4.27 7.56
CA TYR A 192 16.32 -5.36 8.30
C TYR A 192 16.66 -6.55 7.38
N VAL A 193 17.75 -7.26 7.70
CA VAL A 193 18.28 -8.39 6.90
C VAL A 193 17.70 -9.74 7.33
N ASP A 194 17.32 -9.90 8.61
CA ASP A 194 17.07 -11.22 9.21
C ASP A 194 15.66 -11.44 9.78
N SER A 195 15.20 -12.66 9.47
CA SER A 195 14.15 -13.57 9.99
C SER A 195 12.72 -13.07 10.32
N GLY A 196 11.77 -13.66 9.60
CA GLY A 196 10.32 -13.65 9.81
C GLY A 196 9.61 -13.97 8.48
N LYS A 197 8.29 -14.26 8.52
CA LYS A 197 7.44 -14.45 7.32
C LYS A 197 7.44 -13.27 6.32
N GLU A 198 8.07 -12.15 6.72
CA GLU A 198 8.24 -10.92 5.95
C GLU A 198 9.72 -10.61 5.64
N SER A 199 10.62 -11.60 5.77
CA SER A 199 12.05 -11.40 5.47
C SER A 199 12.26 -11.05 3.99
N ASN A 200 13.36 -10.36 3.67
CA ASN A 200 13.68 -9.94 2.30
C ASN A 200 13.74 -11.12 1.32
N GLN A 201 14.29 -12.24 1.78
CA GLN A 201 14.44 -13.44 0.98
C GLN A 201 13.07 -14.07 0.67
N GLU A 202 12.25 -14.29 1.71
CA GLU A 202 10.93 -14.89 1.55
C GLU A 202 10.01 -13.99 0.73
N THR A 203 10.03 -12.68 0.97
CA THR A 203 9.19 -11.74 0.21
C THR A 203 9.59 -11.65 -1.26
N THR A 204 10.89 -11.67 -1.56
CA THR A 204 11.40 -11.64 -2.94
C THR A 204 11.11 -12.97 -3.63
N ALA A 205 11.35 -14.10 -2.95
CA ALA A 205 11.04 -15.43 -3.45
C ALA A 205 9.54 -15.63 -3.74
N ASN A 206 8.67 -15.15 -2.85
CA ASN A 206 7.22 -15.23 -3.02
C ASN A 206 6.73 -14.43 -4.24
N GLN A 207 7.47 -13.40 -4.70
CA GLN A 207 7.13 -12.73 -5.97
C GLN A 207 7.23 -13.68 -7.18
N PHE A 208 8.12 -14.66 -7.11
CA PHE A 208 8.37 -15.62 -8.19
C PHE A 208 7.62 -16.94 -8.01
N SER A 209 6.99 -17.17 -6.85
CA SER A 209 6.31 -18.42 -6.56
C SER A 209 5.24 -18.72 -7.62
N ASP A 210 4.44 -17.73 -8.03
CA ASP A 210 3.43 -17.89 -9.09
C ASP A 210 4.07 -18.25 -10.44
N GLU A 211 5.17 -17.59 -10.84
CA GLU A 211 5.87 -17.89 -12.09
C GLU A 211 6.47 -19.28 -12.08
N VAL A 212 7.11 -19.67 -10.97
CA VAL A 212 7.72 -20.99 -10.80
C VAL A 212 6.66 -22.09 -10.77
N THR A 213 5.55 -21.86 -10.05
CA THR A 213 4.39 -22.75 -10.03
C THR A 213 3.87 -22.95 -11.45
N ASN A 214 3.69 -21.87 -12.21
CA ASN A 214 3.26 -21.97 -13.60
C ASN A 214 4.28 -22.70 -14.47
N LEU A 215 5.57 -22.45 -14.33
CA LEU A 215 6.61 -23.16 -15.09
C LEU A 215 6.63 -24.67 -14.81
N ILE A 216 6.48 -25.06 -13.54
CA ILE A 216 6.48 -26.46 -13.13
C ILE A 216 5.17 -27.15 -13.53
N LEU A 217 4.03 -26.50 -13.29
CA LEU A 217 2.70 -27.09 -13.54
C LEU A 217 2.24 -26.98 -15.00
N SER A 218 2.80 -26.09 -15.82
CA SER A 218 2.45 -26.01 -17.26
C SER A 218 3.11 -27.09 -18.11
N ASN A 219 4.14 -27.78 -17.58
CA ASN A 219 4.86 -28.83 -18.27
C ASN A 219 4.45 -30.22 -17.73
N GLU A 220 4.07 -31.15 -18.62
CA GLU A 220 3.73 -32.53 -18.23
C GLU A 220 4.86 -33.22 -17.47
N SER A 221 6.12 -33.00 -17.87
CA SER A 221 7.29 -33.55 -17.19
C SER A 221 7.40 -33.05 -15.75
N GLY A 222 7.05 -31.78 -15.51
CA GLY A 222 7.05 -31.18 -14.17
C GLY A 222 5.94 -31.72 -13.28
N LYS A 223 4.72 -31.86 -13.82
CA LYS A 223 3.59 -32.51 -13.11
C LYS A 223 3.90 -33.95 -12.74
N ASN A 224 4.47 -34.73 -13.67
CA ASN A 224 4.79 -36.13 -13.43
C ASN A 224 5.86 -36.27 -12.33
N ALA A 225 6.91 -35.45 -12.35
CA ALA A 225 7.92 -35.44 -11.31
C ALA A 225 7.35 -35.10 -9.91
N LEU A 226 6.42 -34.15 -9.82
CA LEU A 226 5.75 -33.81 -8.56
C LEU A 226 4.88 -34.95 -8.05
N ASN A 227 4.12 -35.60 -8.94
CA ASN A 227 3.31 -36.77 -8.60
C ASN A 227 4.16 -37.94 -8.10
N ASP A 228 5.32 -38.17 -8.72
CA ASP A 228 6.26 -39.22 -8.29
C ASP A 228 6.87 -38.92 -6.91
N ILE A 229 7.18 -37.65 -6.62
CA ILE A 229 7.65 -37.22 -5.29
C ILE A 229 6.56 -37.46 -4.24
N GLN A 230 5.32 -37.05 -4.54
CA GLN A 230 4.19 -37.26 -3.65
C GLN A 230 4.00 -38.75 -3.33
N LYS A 231 4.01 -39.58 -4.37
CA LYS A 231 3.85 -41.04 -4.24
C LYS A 231 4.94 -41.65 -3.35
N LYS A 232 6.21 -41.31 -3.57
CA LYS A 232 7.32 -41.80 -2.74
C LYS A 232 7.22 -41.36 -1.29
N ILE A 233 6.76 -40.14 -1.04
CA ILE A 233 6.59 -39.65 0.33
C ILE A 233 5.47 -40.41 1.04
N ASP A 234 4.35 -40.64 0.37
CA ASP A 234 3.23 -41.39 0.92
C ASP A 234 3.59 -42.87 1.14
N GLU A 235 4.39 -43.46 0.25
CA GLU A 235 4.80 -44.88 0.34
C GLU A 235 5.95 -45.11 1.33
N ASP A 236 6.97 -44.26 1.38
CA ASP A 236 8.22 -44.52 2.11
C ASP A 236 8.36 -43.71 3.42
N VAL A 237 7.82 -42.49 3.46
CA VAL A 237 8.05 -41.53 4.55
C VAL A 237 6.87 -41.49 5.54
N GLN A 238 5.63 -41.56 5.07
CA GLN A 238 4.45 -41.60 5.96
C GLN A 238 4.46 -42.80 6.92
N PRO A 239 4.80 -44.03 6.49
CA PRO A 239 4.84 -45.17 7.41
C PRO A 239 5.89 -45.03 8.50
N THR A 240 7.04 -44.42 8.20
CA THR A 240 8.14 -44.22 9.16
C THR A 240 7.84 -43.15 10.21
N LEU A 241 6.92 -42.22 9.92
CA LEU A 241 6.39 -41.26 10.91
C LEU A 241 5.44 -41.90 11.95
N GLY A 242 5.10 -43.19 11.79
CA GLY A 242 4.22 -43.90 12.71
C GLY A 242 4.68 -43.91 14.17
N SER A 243 6.00 -43.87 14.41
CA SER A 243 6.58 -43.76 15.76
C SER A 243 6.25 -42.42 16.42
N LEU A 244 6.52 -41.31 15.72
CA LEU A 244 6.19 -39.94 16.15
C LEU A 244 4.68 -39.76 16.34
N GLN A 245 3.89 -40.34 15.43
CA GLN A 245 2.42 -40.30 15.50
C GLN A 245 1.88 -40.99 16.76
N ASN A 246 2.54 -42.05 17.23
CA ASN A 246 2.18 -42.74 18.46
C ASN A 246 2.58 -41.97 19.72
N GLU A 247 3.64 -41.17 19.67
CA GLU A 247 4.01 -40.25 20.75
C GLU A 247 3.03 -39.08 20.86
N LEU A 248 2.62 -38.48 19.73
CA LEU A 248 1.68 -37.35 19.69
C LEU A 248 0.29 -37.70 20.27
N LYS A 249 -0.15 -38.96 20.14
CA LYS A 249 -1.37 -39.47 20.80
C LYS A 249 -1.35 -39.31 22.32
N ARG A 250 -0.16 -39.25 22.95
CA ARG A 250 -0.03 -39.07 24.40
C ARG A 250 -0.27 -37.62 24.85
N PHE A 251 -0.18 -36.67 23.93
CA PHE A 251 -0.28 -35.23 24.18
C PHE A 251 -1.62 -34.61 23.74
N SER A 252 -2.57 -35.39 23.21
CA SER A 252 -3.89 -34.85 22.85
C SER A 252 -4.72 -34.48 24.09
N TYR A 253 -5.19 -33.23 24.13
CA TYR A 253 -6.08 -32.71 25.17
C TYR A 253 -7.43 -32.24 24.57
N PRO A 254 -8.56 -32.54 25.24
CA PRO A 254 -8.72 -33.54 26.29
C PRO A 254 -8.43 -34.94 25.71
N LYS A 255 -8.05 -35.91 26.56
CA LYS A 255 -7.67 -37.28 26.14
C LYS A 255 -8.82 -37.99 25.40
N ASN A 256 -8.95 -37.73 24.11
CA ASN A 256 -9.98 -38.27 23.24
C ASN A 256 -9.31 -39.18 22.21
N GLN A 257 -9.50 -40.50 22.38
CA GLN A 257 -8.94 -41.51 21.47
C GLN A 257 -9.49 -41.38 20.05
N LYS A 258 -10.65 -40.72 19.86
CA LYS A 258 -11.25 -40.47 18.55
C LYS A 258 -10.72 -39.19 17.86
N ASN A 259 -9.90 -38.38 18.54
CA ASN A 259 -9.33 -37.15 17.98
C ASN A 259 -7.87 -36.91 18.42
N PRO A 260 -6.91 -37.77 18.00
CA PRO A 260 -5.51 -37.61 18.36
C PRO A 260 -4.81 -36.51 17.54
N LEU A 261 -3.76 -35.91 18.12
CA LEU A 261 -2.84 -35.05 17.37
C LEU A 261 -2.16 -35.86 16.26
N LYS A 262 -2.10 -35.31 15.05
CA LYS A 262 -1.50 -35.95 13.87
C LYS A 262 -0.31 -35.15 13.35
N ALA A 263 0.83 -35.82 13.16
CA ALA A 263 1.92 -35.31 12.34
C ALA A 263 1.48 -35.40 10.88
N ILE A 264 1.27 -34.25 10.25
CA ILE A 264 0.91 -34.15 8.84
C ILE A 264 2.09 -33.51 8.13
N LEU A 265 2.67 -34.23 7.18
CA LEU A 265 3.68 -33.68 6.28
C LEU A 265 3.05 -32.59 5.41
N THR A 266 3.78 -31.51 5.18
CA THR A 266 3.28 -30.35 4.43
C THR A 266 3.78 -30.33 2.99
N ILE A 267 4.21 -31.47 2.43
CA ILE A 267 4.69 -31.52 1.05
C ILE A 267 3.58 -31.13 0.07
N ASP A 268 2.35 -31.61 0.26
CA ASP A 268 1.19 -31.26 -0.57
C ASP A 268 1.02 -29.74 -0.66
N LYS A 269 1.13 -29.05 0.50
CA LYS A 269 1.06 -27.58 0.58
C LYS A 269 2.22 -26.90 -0.13
N TRP A 270 3.42 -27.48 -0.09
CA TRP A 270 4.57 -26.97 -0.82
C TRP A 270 4.42 -27.18 -2.33
N ILE A 271 3.82 -28.30 -2.76
CA ILE A 271 3.53 -28.57 -4.18
C ILE A 271 2.48 -27.59 -4.72
N GLU A 272 1.45 -27.28 -3.92
CA GLU A 272 0.43 -26.28 -4.27
C GLU A 272 0.99 -24.86 -4.37
N SER A 273 2.04 -24.55 -3.59
CA SER A 273 2.65 -23.21 -3.52
C SER A 273 4.17 -23.31 -3.32
N PRO A 274 4.94 -23.70 -4.36
CA PRO A 274 6.38 -23.91 -4.24
C PRO A 274 7.10 -22.62 -3.84
N THR A 275 7.83 -22.70 -2.73
CA THR A 275 8.67 -21.62 -2.24
C THR A 275 10.05 -21.71 -2.89
N VAL A 276 10.54 -20.63 -3.47
CA VAL A 276 11.88 -20.55 -4.06
C VAL A 276 12.86 -19.92 -3.08
N ARG A 277 14.15 -20.24 -3.15
CA ARG A 277 15.21 -19.49 -2.48
C ARG A 277 16.13 -18.91 -3.53
N ILE A 278 16.54 -17.66 -3.34
CA ILE A 278 17.57 -17.01 -4.18
C ILE A 278 18.90 -17.02 -3.42
N ALA A 279 19.91 -17.57 -4.06
CA ALA A 279 21.29 -17.61 -3.57
C ALA A 279 22.26 -17.44 -4.75
N GLN A 280 23.46 -16.92 -4.47
CA GLN A 280 24.54 -16.92 -5.45
C GLN A 280 25.30 -18.24 -5.34
N VAL A 281 25.51 -18.86 -6.49
CA VAL A 281 26.30 -20.08 -6.65
C VAL A 281 27.65 -19.75 -7.27
N PHE A 282 28.66 -20.57 -6.98
CA PHE A 282 30.01 -20.41 -7.53
C PHE A 282 30.40 -21.71 -8.23
N ASP A 283 30.66 -21.64 -9.54
CA ASP A 283 30.92 -22.84 -10.37
C ASP A 283 32.07 -23.71 -9.84
N LYS A 284 33.05 -23.08 -9.18
CA LYS A 284 34.23 -23.76 -8.61
C LYS A 284 34.01 -24.28 -7.19
N LEU A 285 32.91 -23.95 -6.52
CA LEU A 285 32.60 -24.34 -5.14
C LEU A 285 31.29 -25.12 -5.10
N GLN A 286 31.34 -26.38 -5.53
CA GLN A 286 30.17 -27.24 -5.55
C GLN A 286 29.55 -27.40 -4.16
N GLY A 287 28.24 -27.16 -4.05
CA GLY A 287 27.50 -27.23 -2.78
C GLY A 287 27.64 -25.99 -1.89
N PHE A 288 28.46 -25.00 -2.28
CA PHE A 288 28.51 -23.72 -1.60
C PHE A 288 27.51 -22.75 -2.22
N GLU A 289 26.62 -22.22 -1.38
CA GLU A 289 25.65 -21.21 -1.74
C GLU A 289 25.85 -20.00 -0.84
N LEU A 290 26.00 -18.82 -1.43
CA LEU A 290 26.01 -17.56 -0.69
C LEU A 290 24.58 -17.01 -0.67
N PRO A 291 23.87 -17.10 0.48
CA PRO A 291 22.51 -16.63 0.58
C PRO A 291 22.45 -15.11 0.39
N LEU A 292 21.32 -14.61 -0.12
CA LEU A 292 21.11 -13.17 -0.35
C LEU A 292 21.42 -12.30 0.87
N ASN A 293 21.19 -12.80 2.10
CA ASN A 293 21.45 -12.06 3.34
C ASN A 293 22.94 -11.74 3.52
N ALA A 294 23.82 -12.57 2.97
CA ALA A 294 25.26 -12.35 2.96
C ALA A 294 25.73 -11.36 1.87
N GLN A 295 24.85 -10.91 0.96
CA GLN A 295 25.18 -9.99 -0.16
C GLN A 295 24.95 -8.50 0.15
N GLY A 296 24.69 -8.16 1.41
CA GLY A 296 24.47 -6.79 1.86
C GLY A 296 23.06 -6.25 1.55
N LEU A 297 22.55 -5.41 2.44
CA LEU A 297 21.18 -4.87 2.40
C LEU A 297 20.84 -4.09 1.12
N GLY A 298 21.80 -3.34 0.58
CA GLY A 298 21.58 -2.51 -0.60
C GLY A 298 21.24 -3.34 -1.83
N TYR A 299 22.00 -4.42 -2.07
CA TYR A 299 21.84 -5.29 -3.22
C TYR A 299 20.52 -6.08 -3.16
N GLN A 300 20.16 -6.58 -1.97
CA GLN A 300 18.88 -7.23 -1.73
C GLN A 300 17.70 -6.31 -2.01
N ASN A 301 17.78 -5.06 -1.55
CA ASN A 301 16.72 -4.08 -1.76
C ASN A 301 16.53 -3.77 -3.25
N ILE A 302 17.61 -3.66 -4.02
CA ILE A 302 17.54 -3.47 -5.47
C ILE A 302 16.83 -4.65 -6.14
N TYR A 303 17.25 -5.90 -5.84
CA TYR A 303 16.59 -7.08 -6.40
C TYR A 303 15.11 -7.14 -6.07
N ASN A 304 14.73 -6.86 -4.82
CA ASN A 304 13.34 -6.88 -4.39
C ASN A 304 12.50 -5.79 -5.09
N ILE A 305 13.06 -4.58 -5.23
CA ILE A 305 12.41 -3.49 -5.97
C ILE A 305 12.17 -3.93 -7.43
N ILE A 306 13.18 -4.46 -8.10
CA ILE A 306 13.07 -4.92 -9.50
C ILE A 306 12.03 -6.04 -9.62
N ALA A 307 12.08 -7.05 -8.73
CA ALA A 307 11.13 -8.17 -8.74
C ALA A 307 9.68 -7.69 -8.57
N ARG A 308 9.44 -6.75 -7.66
CA ARG A 308 8.10 -6.17 -7.43
C ARG A 308 7.62 -5.32 -8.60
N ILE A 309 8.51 -4.56 -9.24
CA ILE A 309 8.19 -3.80 -10.46
C ILE A 309 7.80 -4.75 -11.59
N ASN A 310 8.58 -5.81 -11.82
CA ASN A 310 8.29 -6.81 -12.84
C ASN A 310 6.96 -7.53 -12.57
N ASN A 311 6.72 -7.97 -11.33
CA ASN A 311 5.45 -8.61 -10.97
C ASN A 311 4.26 -7.65 -11.15
N LEU A 312 4.41 -6.38 -10.77
CA LEU A 312 3.40 -5.34 -11.02
C LEU A 312 3.08 -5.24 -12.51
N PHE A 313 4.08 -5.14 -13.38
CA PHE A 313 3.86 -5.07 -14.83
C PHE A 313 3.27 -6.36 -15.41
N SER A 314 3.71 -7.53 -14.96
CA SER A 314 3.13 -8.82 -15.35
C SER A 314 1.65 -8.92 -14.96
N LYS A 315 1.28 -8.51 -13.75
CA LYS A 315 -0.12 -8.46 -13.30
C LYS A 315 -0.94 -7.46 -14.09
N MET A 316 -0.39 -6.28 -14.38
CA MET A 316 -1.05 -5.29 -15.24
C MET A 316 -1.31 -5.83 -16.64
N ALA A 317 -0.34 -6.50 -17.25
CA ALA A 317 -0.50 -7.12 -18.56
C ALA A 317 -1.57 -8.23 -18.56
N LYS A 318 -1.57 -9.11 -17.54
CA LYS A 318 -2.61 -10.14 -17.37
C LYS A 318 -4.02 -9.55 -17.26
N ASN A 319 -4.15 -8.42 -16.59
CA ASN A 319 -5.43 -7.72 -16.39
C ASN A 319 -5.77 -6.73 -17.53
N ASN A 320 -5.06 -6.77 -18.67
CA ASN A 320 -5.22 -5.83 -19.79
C ASN A 320 -5.17 -4.34 -19.38
N LEU A 321 -4.44 -4.02 -18.31
CA LEU A 321 -4.21 -2.65 -17.89
C LEU A 321 -3.13 -2.05 -18.79
N LYS A 322 -3.47 -0.98 -19.53
CA LYS A 322 -2.51 -0.31 -20.41
C LYS A 322 -1.41 0.37 -19.58
N ILE A 323 -0.16 -0.02 -19.82
CA ILE A 323 1.01 0.72 -19.36
C ILE A 323 1.21 1.90 -20.31
N GLN A 324 1.05 3.13 -19.81
CA GLN A 324 1.65 4.29 -20.46
C GLN A 324 3.03 4.49 -19.85
N TYR A 325 4.07 4.22 -20.65
CA TYR A 325 5.45 4.54 -20.28
C TYR A 325 5.59 6.07 -20.20
N PHE A 326 6.15 6.57 -19.11
CA PHE A 326 6.33 8.00 -18.84
C PHE A 326 7.69 8.51 -19.26
#